data_AF-A0A8I1WAP3-F1
#
_entry.id   AF-A0A8I1WAP3-F1
#
_cell.length_a   1.000
_cell.length_b   1.000
_cell.length_c   1.000
_cell.angle_alpha   90.00
_cell.angle_beta   90.00
_cell.angle_gamma   90.00
#
_symmetry.space_group_name_H-M   'P 1'
#
loop_
_entity.id
_entity.type
_entity.pdbx_description
1 polymer ?
#
loop_
_entity_poly.entity_id
_entity_poly.type
_entity_poly.pdbx_seq_one_letter_code
_entity_poly.pdbx_strand_id
1 'polypeptide(L)'
;SALPAHGAAVVAFVLSDPQLKAEWEAELTEMRGLIHQMRELFVAKLQALAANRDFSFIARQNGMFSFSGLNPQQVARLKDEFAIYAVGSGRINVAGITSSNIDPLCQAIDQVL
;
A
#
# COMPACT_ATOMS: atom_id res chain seq x y z
N SER A 1 -14.34 -14.04 -28.58
CA SER A 1 -14.67 -13.16 -27.44
C SER A 1 -14.56 -11.72 -27.90
N ALA A 2 -15.57 -10.89 -27.67
CA ALA A 2 -15.43 -9.45 -27.93
C ALA A 2 -14.53 -8.85 -26.84
N LEU A 3 -13.52 -8.07 -27.23
CA LEU A 3 -12.75 -7.26 -26.30
C LEU A 3 -13.70 -6.31 -25.56
N PRO A 4 -13.51 -6.04 -24.26
CA PRO A 4 -14.30 -5.03 -23.56
C PRO A 4 -14.03 -3.65 -24.19
N ALA A 5 -14.93 -3.21 -25.08
CA ALA A 5 -14.69 -2.04 -25.93
C ALA A 5 -14.70 -0.73 -25.12
N HIS A 6 -15.47 -0.67 -24.04
CA HIS A 6 -15.67 0.55 -23.27
C HIS A 6 -14.39 1.02 -22.56
N GLY A 7 -13.68 0.12 -21.86
CA GLY A 7 -12.44 0.50 -21.16
C GLY A 7 -11.33 0.96 -22.12
N ALA A 8 -11.19 0.26 -23.25
CA ALA A 8 -10.26 0.66 -24.30
C ALA A 8 -10.61 2.04 -24.90
N ALA A 9 -11.90 2.31 -25.10
CA ALA A 9 -12.38 3.60 -25.60
C ALA A 9 -12.11 4.75 -24.61
N VAL A 10 -12.30 4.53 -23.30
CA VAL A 10 -12.00 5.54 -22.26
C VAL A 10 -10.51 5.87 -22.23
N VAL A 11 -9.64 4.85 -22.24
CA VAL A 11 -8.18 5.06 -22.26
C VAL A 11 -7.77 5.79 -23.54
N ALA A 12 -8.29 5.38 -24.70
CA ALA A 12 -8.01 6.05 -25.96
C ALA A 12 -8.44 7.53 -25.94
N PHE A 13 -9.64 7.82 -25.41
CA PHE A 13 -10.16 9.18 -25.28
C PHE A 13 -9.23 10.06 -24.43
N VAL A 14 -8.90 9.60 -23.21
CA VAL A 14 -8.02 10.33 -22.27
C VAL A 14 -6.63 10.56 -22.87
N LEU A 15 -6.04 9.56 -23.53
CA LEU A 15 -4.68 9.66 -24.07
C LEU A 15 -4.58 10.45 -25.38
N SER A 16 -5.70 10.61 -26.11
CA SER A 16 -5.74 11.34 -27.39
C SER A 16 -5.92 12.85 -27.23
N ASP A 17 -6.44 13.30 -26.09
CA ASP A 17 -6.61 14.71 -25.76
C ASP A 17 -5.44 15.20 -24.88
N PRO A 18 -4.65 16.20 -25.31
CA PRO A 18 -3.50 16.68 -24.55
C PRO A 18 -3.83 17.21 -23.16
N GLN A 19 -5.01 17.80 -22.96
CA GLN A 19 -5.43 18.31 -21.66
C GLN A 19 -5.80 17.17 -20.72
N LEU A 20 -6.64 16.23 -21.18
CA LEU A 20 -7.05 15.08 -20.37
C LEU A 20 -5.86 14.18 -20.01
N LYS A 21 -4.92 14.01 -20.94
CA LYS A 21 -3.68 13.28 -20.67
C LYS A 21 -2.86 13.96 -19.57
N ALA A 22 -2.72 15.28 -19.61
CA ALA A 22 -1.97 16.02 -18.60
C ALA A 22 -2.64 15.94 -17.21
N GLU A 23 -3.97 16.02 -17.16
CA GLU A 23 -4.74 15.83 -15.92
C GLU A 23 -4.53 14.42 -15.35
N TRP A 24 -4.64 13.38 -16.19
CA TRP A 24 -4.40 11.99 -15.78
C TRP A 24 -2.97 11.75 -15.30
N GLU A 25 -1.95 12.30 -15.99
CA GLU A 25 -0.55 12.19 -15.56
C GLU A 25 -0.30 12.90 -14.21
N ALA A 26 -0.96 14.03 -13.97
CA ALA A 26 -0.91 14.75 -12.70
C ALA A 26 -1.55 13.93 -11.56
N GLU A 27 -2.75 13.40 -11.75
CA GLU A 27 -3.44 12.54 -10.77
C GLU A 27 -2.61 11.29 -10.45
N LEU A 28 -2.06 10.62 -11.48
CA LEU A 28 -1.19 9.46 -11.28
C LEU A 28 0.09 9.79 -10.50
N THR A 29 0.65 10.99 -10.73
CA THR A 29 1.83 11.46 -10.00
C THR A 29 1.50 11.74 -8.55
N GLU A 30 0.35 12.35 -8.27
CA GLU A 30 -0.14 12.58 -6.91
C GLU A 30 -0.36 11.25 -6.17
N MET A 31 -1.08 10.30 -6.76
CA MET A 31 -1.31 8.99 -6.16
C MET A 31 -0.01 8.25 -5.84
N ARG A 32 0.99 8.33 -6.74
CA ARG A 32 2.32 7.77 -6.50
C ARG A 32 3.00 8.45 -5.31
N GLY A 33 2.91 9.78 -5.22
CA GLY A 33 3.44 10.55 -4.10
C GLY A 33 2.82 10.14 -2.77
N LEU A 34 1.49 9.99 -2.71
CA LEU A 34 0.78 9.56 -1.51
C LEU A 34 1.21 8.15 -1.06
N ILE A 35 1.36 7.20 -1.98
CA ILE A 35 1.83 5.84 -1.66
C ILE A 35 3.25 5.88 -1.09
N HIS A 36 4.15 6.70 -1.65
CA HIS A 36 5.51 6.86 -1.11
C HIS A 36 5.50 7.46 0.30
N GLN A 37 4.71 8.50 0.53
CA GLN A 37 4.60 9.13 1.86
C GLN A 37 4.05 8.15 2.91
N MET A 38 3.00 7.38 2.58
CA MET A 38 2.46 6.38 3.50
C MET A 38 3.47 5.27 3.80
N ARG A 39 4.27 4.89 2.81
CA ARG A 39 5.35 3.91 2.98
C ARG A 39 6.43 4.41 3.95
N GLU A 40 6.89 5.64 3.79
CA GLU A 40 7.89 6.26 4.68
C GLU A 40 7.36 6.39 6.11
N LEU A 41 6.13 6.90 6.26
CA LEU A 41 5.50 7.06 7.57
C LEU A 41 5.30 5.71 8.27
N PHE A 42 4.94 4.67 7.52
CA PHE A 42 4.75 3.33 8.04
C PHE A 42 6.06 2.75 8.59
N VAL A 43 7.15 2.86 7.84
CA VAL A 43 8.47 2.42 8.30
C VAL A 43 8.93 3.21 9.51
N ALA A 44 8.78 4.54 9.51
CA ALA A 44 9.19 5.38 10.62
C ALA A 44 8.44 5.03 11.92
N LYS A 45 7.12 4.80 11.85
CA LYS A 45 6.31 4.39 12.99
C LYS A 45 6.67 2.99 13.50
N LEU A 46 6.89 2.04 12.59
CA LEU A 46 7.35 0.70 12.99
C LEU A 46 8.72 0.73 13.65
N GLN A 47 9.67 1.53 13.15
CA GLN A 47 11.00 1.67 13.75
C GLN A 47 10.95 2.29 15.16
N ALA A 48 9.99 3.18 15.41
CA ALA A 48 9.80 3.78 16.72
C ALA A 48 9.20 2.80 17.76
N LEU A 49 8.44 1.79 17.32
CA LEU A 49 7.79 0.80 18.19
C LEU A 49 8.62 -0.49 18.31
N ALA A 50 8.96 -1.09 17.17
CA ALA A 50 9.56 -2.41 17.06
C ALA A 50 11.09 -2.33 16.90
N ALA A 51 11.77 -1.77 17.91
CA ALA A 51 13.20 -1.44 17.87
C ALA A 51 14.14 -2.61 17.50
N ASN A 52 13.68 -3.86 17.62
CA ASN A 52 14.48 -5.07 17.37
C ASN A 52 14.36 -5.63 15.94
N ARG A 53 13.57 -5.02 15.04
CA ARG A 53 13.37 -5.54 13.67
C ARG A 53 13.49 -4.45 12.62
N ASP A 54 14.26 -4.71 11.57
CA ASP A 54 14.47 -3.77 10.47
C ASP A 54 13.34 -3.87 9.43
N PHE A 55 12.57 -2.80 9.27
CA PHE A 55 11.53 -2.64 8.24
C PHE A 55 11.95 -1.71 7.09
N SER A 56 13.21 -1.24 7.06
CA SER A 56 13.71 -0.27 6.06
C SER A 56 13.57 -0.76 4.62
N PHE A 57 13.52 -2.07 4.40
CA PHE A 57 13.31 -2.68 3.09
C PHE A 57 11.92 -2.33 2.50
N ILE A 58 10.92 -2.06 3.33
CA ILE A 58 9.59 -1.63 2.88
C ILE A 58 9.71 -0.28 2.18
N ALA A 59 10.49 0.68 2.71
CA ALA A 59 10.69 2.00 2.09
C ALA A 59 11.35 1.95 0.71
N ARG A 60 12.15 0.90 0.43
CA ARG A 60 12.86 0.72 -0.84
C ARG A 60 12.04 0.05 -1.94
N GLN A 61 10.88 -0.53 -1.60
CA GLN A 61 10.00 -1.18 -2.56
C GLN A 61 9.09 -0.17 -3.27
N ASN A 62 8.67 -0.50 -4.49
CA ASN A 62 7.80 0.35 -5.31
C ASN A 62 6.45 -0.31 -5.58
N GLY A 63 5.47 0.53 -5.93
CA GLY A 63 4.10 0.11 -6.23
C GLY A 63 3.21 -0.01 -4.99
N MET A 64 1.99 -0.47 -5.23
CA MET A 64 0.92 -0.53 -4.22
C MET A 64 1.15 -1.59 -3.14
N PHE A 65 1.96 -2.61 -3.43
CA PHE A 65 2.14 -3.75 -2.53
C PHE A 65 3.51 -3.76 -1.88
N SER A 66 3.60 -4.46 -0.75
CA SER A 66 4.84 -4.75 -0.07
C SER A 66 4.76 -6.11 0.61
N PHE A 67 5.89 -6.78 0.78
CA PHE A 67 5.98 -7.87 1.74
C PHE A 67 6.32 -7.27 3.10
N SER A 68 5.54 -7.54 4.14
CA SER A 68 5.78 -6.98 5.48
C SER A 68 6.88 -7.72 6.26
N GLY A 69 7.27 -8.92 5.81
CA GLY A 69 8.16 -9.81 6.57
C GLY A 69 7.44 -10.59 7.68
N LEU A 70 6.13 -10.42 7.84
CA LEU A 70 5.32 -11.20 8.76
C LEU A 70 5.14 -12.63 8.24
N ASN A 71 5.24 -13.59 9.15
CA ASN A 71 4.95 -14.99 8.84
C ASN A 71 3.43 -15.28 8.87
N PRO A 72 2.96 -16.45 8.39
CA PRO A 72 1.54 -16.77 8.36
C PRO A 72 0.84 -16.73 9.72
N GLN A 73 1.54 -17.12 10.80
CA GLN A 73 0.99 -17.08 12.16
C GLN A 73 0.76 -15.64 12.63
N GLN A 74 1.70 -14.73 12.34
CA GLN A 74 1.57 -13.31 12.66
C GLN A 74 0.44 -12.65 11.85
N VAL A 75 0.29 -13.02 10.58
CA VAL A 75 -0.83 -12.57 9.74
C VAL A 75 -2.17 -13.09 10.28
N ALA A 76 -2.24 -14.33 10.76
CA ALA A 76 -3.45 -14.87 11.37
C ALA A 76 -3.82 -14.09 12.65
N ARG A 77 -2.84 -13.80 13.51
CA ARG A 77 -3.06 -12.99 14.72
C ARG A 77 -3.56 -11.58 14.39
N LEU A 78 -2.99 -10.92 13.38
CA LEU A 78 -3.49 -9.61 12.91
C LEU A 78 -4.98 -9.63 12.56
N LYS A 79 -5.42 -10.70 11.88
CA LYS A 79 -6.82 -10.88 11.53
C LYS A 79 -7.68 -11.13 12.76
N ASP A 80 -7.29 -12.09 13.60
CA ASP A 80 -8.13 -12.63 14.66
C ASP A 80 -8.19 -11.69 15.89
N GLU A 81 -7.10 -10.99 16.21
CA GLU A 81 -6.99 -10.10 17.38
C GLU A 81 -7.32 -8.64 17.03
N PHE A 82 -7.05 -8.19 15.80
CA PHE A 82 -7.11 -6.76 15.43
C PHE A 82 -7.98 -6.46 14.21
N ALA A 83 -8.61 -7.46 13.58
CA ALA A 83 -9.38 -7.31 12.34
C ALA A 83 -8.59 -6.68 11.17
N ILE A 84 -7.27 -6.90 11.14
CA ILE A 84 -6.38 -6.43 10.06
C ILE A 84 -6.12 -7.58 9.09
N TYR A 85 -6.55 -7.40 7.84
CA TYR A 85 -6.49 -8.44 6.82
C TYR A 85 -5.29 -8.23 5.89
N ALA A 86 -4.43 -9.24 5.80
CA ALA A 86 -3.33 -9.31 4.83
C ALA A 86 -3.33 -10.67 4.12
N VAL A 87 -2.60 -10.79 3.01
CA VAL A 87 -2.40 -12.08 2.36
C VAL A 87 -1.51 -12.94 3.27
N GLY A 88 -1.82 -14.22 3.43
CA GLY A 88 -1.07 -15.15 4.31
C GLY A 88 0.45 -15.23 4.03
N SER A 89 0.90 -14.79 2.86
CA SER A 89 2.32 -14.62 2.51
C SER A 89 2.98 -13.37 3.12
N GLY A 90 2.28 -12.61 3.96
CA GLY A 90 2.71 -11.31 4.46
C GLY A 90 2.63 -10.17 3.43
N ARG A 91 1.93 -10.36 2.31
CA ARG A 91 1.75 -9.29 1.31
C ARG A 91 0.67 -8.32 1.79
N ILE A 92 1.01 -7.03 1.88
CA ILE A 92 0.14 -5.92 2.29
C ILE A 92 -0.09 -4.94 1.13
N ASN A 93 -1.22 -4.24 1.16
CA ASN A 93 -1.52 -3.12 0.26
C ASN A 93 -1.22 -1.79 0.97
N VAL A 94 -0.12 -1.13 0.59
CA VAL A 94 0.31 0.16 1.15
C VAL A 94 -0.64 1.28 0.75
N ALA A 95 -1.31 1.18 -0.41
CA ALA A 95 -2.30 2.17 -0.83
C ALA A 95 -3.59 2.15 0.03
N GLY A 96 -3.79 1.11 0.84
CA GLY A 96 -4.87 1.05 1.83
C GLY A 96 -4.51 1.68 3.19
N ILE A 97 -3.26 2.10 3.37
CA ILE A 97 -2.81 2.77 4.59
C ILE A 97 -3.17 4.25 4.49
N THR A 98 -3.74 4.78 5.56
CA THR A 98 -4.14 6.19 5.68
C THR A 98 -3.61 6.76 6.99
N SER A 99 -3.55 8.08 7.08
CA SER A 99 -3.19 8.76 8.34
C SER A 99 -4.10 8.37 9.51
N SER A 100 -5.34 7.93 9.24
CA SER A 100 -6.29 7.52 10.28
C SER A 100 -6.12 6.08 10.76
N ASN A 101 -5.50 5.19 9.96
CA ASN A 101 -5.36 3.77 10.30
C ASN A 101 -3.92 3.33 10.57
N ILE A 102 -2.93 4.18 10.27
CA ILE A 102 -1.52 3.80 10.34
C ILE A 102 -1.03 3.52 11.77
N ASP A 103 -1.51 4.29 12.75
CA ASP A 103 -1.15 4.10 14.15
C ASP A 103 -1.67 2.77 14.72
N PRO A 104 -2.98 2.45 14.63
CA PRO A 104 -3.47 1.14 15.09
C PRO A 104 -2.86 -0.01 14.30
N LEU A 105 -2.56 0.17 13.00
CA LEU A 105 -1.84 -0.84 12.20
C LEU A 105 -0.44 -1.12 12.77
N CYS A 106 0.37 -0.09 13.02
CA CYS A 106 1.72 -0.27 13.55
C CYS A 106 1.72 -0.88 14.95
N GLN A 107 0.78 -0.48 15.81
CA GLN A 107 0.60 -1.06 17.14
C GLN A 107 0.22 -2.55 17.06
N ALA A 108 -0.73 -2.92 16.21
CA ALA A 108 -1.13 -4.30 16.02
C ALA A 108 0.03 -5.16 15.48
N ILE A 109 0.83 -4.62 14.55
CA ILE A 109 2.03 -5.30 14.06
C ILE A 109 2.99 -5.56 15.23
N ASP A 110 3.33 -4.56 16.02
CA ASP A 110 4.21 -4.70 17.18
C ASP A 110 3.75 -5.79 18.17
N GLN A 111 2.44 -5.89 18.44
CA GLN A 111 1.87 -6.92 19.32
C GLN A 111 1.93 -8.35 18.76
N VAL A 112 2.06 -8.51 17.43
CA VAL A 112 2.17 -9.82 16.79
C VAL A 112 3.61 -10.22 16.43
N LEU A 113 4.57 -9.31 16.58
CA LEU A 113 5.96 -9.56 16.20
C LEU A 113 6.66 -10.64 17.04
#